data_AF-A0A239EIZ4-F1
#
_entry.id   AF-A0A239EIZ4-F1
#
_cell.length_a   1.000
_cell.length_b   1.000
_cell.length_c   1.000
_cell.angle_alpha   90.00
_cell.angle_beta   90.00
_cell.angle_gamma   90.00
#
_symmetry.space_group_name_H-M   'P 1'
#
loop_
_entity.id
_entity.type
_entity.pdbx_description
1 polymer ?
#
loop_
_entity_poly.entity_id
_entity_poly.type
_entity_poly.pdbx_seq_one_letter_code
_entity_poly.pdbx_strand_id
1 'polypeptide(L)'
;MYQIEAPTTPELRDEAMQDGEVRRLVLLDGVSVERAVQIVNARWAKAEANAQAAAAAHAAELAAIEAVADQPITEETAAKLAKVAARKLGNKKNRAAIEHAFTDPKAFQQFVNPQVRDRAIAAMSEGTALEILRVI
;
A
#
# COMPACT_ATOMS: atom_id res chain seq x y z
N MET A 1 -9.74 17.03 -0.59
CA MET A 1 -11.07 16.83 0.00
C MET A 1 -12.10 16.94 -1.11
N TYR A 2 -12.74 15.84 -1.47
CA TYR A 2 -13.83 15.83 -2.46
C TYR A 2 -15.15 15.96 -1.71
N GLN A 3 -15.92 17.00 -2.01
CA GLN A 3 -17.23 17.23 -1.40
C GLN A 3 -18.09 17.97 -2.40
N ILE A 4 -19.28 17.43 -2.68
CA ILE A 4 -20.30 18.09 -3.49
C ILE A 4 -21.12 18.99 -2.56
N GLU A 5 -21.33 20.23 -2.97
CA GLU A 5 -22.14 21.19 -2.21
C GLU A 5 -23.58 20.69 -2.05
N ALA A 6 -24.23 21.05 -0.94
CA ALA A 6 -25.63 20.69 -0.71
C ALA A 6 -26.51 21.36 -1.78
N PRO A 7 -27.33 20.60 -2.55
CA PRO A 7 -28.01 21.15 -3.72
C PRO A 7 -29.33 21.83 -3.31
N THR A 8 -29.22 22.98 -2.63
CA THR A 8 -30.37 23.74 -2.09
C THR A 8 -31.04 24.65 -3.11
N THR A 9 -30.41 24.89 -4.26
CA THR A 9 -30.97 25.65 -5.38
C THR A 9 -31.02 24.80 -6.65
N PRO A 10 -31.85 25.15 -7.65
CA PRO A 10 -31.88 24.46 -8.94
C PRO A 10 -30.51 24.42 -9.64
N GLU A 11 -29.75 25.51 -9.57
CA GLU A 11 -28.42 25.60 -10.17
C GLU A 11 -27.45 24.60 -9.54
N LEU A 12 -27.48 24.48 -8.20
CA LEU A 12 -26.65 23.51 -7.48
C LEU A 12 -27.10 22.06 -7.70
N ARG A 13 -28.39 21.81 -7.99
CA ARG A 13 -28.87 20.49 -8.40
C ARG A 13 -28.35 20.11 -9.77
N ASP A 14 -28.38 21.04 -10.72
CA ASP A 14 -27.85 20.83 -12.07
C ASP A 14 -26.33 20.62 -12.05
N GLU A 15 -25.61 21.37 -11.21
CA GLU A 15 -24.18 21.17 -10.97
C GLU A 15 -23.89 19.80 -10.34
N ALA A 16 -24.64 19.40 -9.30
CA ALA A 16 -24.50 18.08 -8.69
C ALA A 16 -24.76 16.94 -9.70
N MET A 17 -25.66 17.14 -10.66
CA MET A 17 -25.95 16.18 -11.73
C MET A 17 -24.85 16.08 -12.80
N GLN A 18 -23.83 16.94 -12.77
CA GLN A 18 -22.61 16.76 -13.58
C GLN A 18 -21.69 15.69 -12.99
N ASP A 19 -21.81 15.39 -11.70
CA ASP A 19 -21.08 14.28 -11.10
C ASP A 19 -21.64 12.93 -11.60
N GLY A 20 -20.74 12.09 -12.12
CA GLY A 20 -21.12 10.82 -12.73
C GLY A 20 -21.77 9.84 -11.75
N GLU A 21 -21.40 9.89 -10.46
CA GLU A 21 -21.93 9.01 -9.43
C GLU A 21 -23.29 9.52 -8.92
N VAL A 22 -23.43 10.84 -8.69
CA VAL A 22 -24.72 11.46 -8.38
C VAL A 22 -25.72 11.21 -9.49
N ARG A 23 -25.36 11.51 -10.74
CA ARG A 23 -26.22 11.29 -11.91
C ARG A 23 -26.64 9.83 -12.04
N ARG A 24 -25.73 8.89 -11.78
CA ARG A 24 -26.03 7.46 -11.80
C ARG A 24 -27.07 7.09 -10.73
N LEU A 25 -26.87 7.52 -9.48
CA LEU A 25 -27.81 7.24 -8.38
C LEU A 25 -29.20 7.83 -8.66
N VAL A 26 -29.25 9.02 -9.27
CA VAL A 26 -30.52 9.68 -9.61
C VAL A 26 -31.22 8.98 -10.77
N LEU A 27 -30.52 8.71 -11.87
CA LEU A 27 -31.13 8.19 -13.10
C LEU A 27 -31.38 6.68 -13.09
N LEU A 28 -30.53 5.90 -12.42
CA LEU A 28 -30.64 4.44 -12.41
C LEU A 28 -31.29 3.91 -11.14
N ASP A 29 -30.95 4.50 -9.99
CA ASP A 29 -31.43 4.02 -8.69
C ASP A 29 -32.64 4.82 -8.16
N GLY A 30 -33.10 5.83 -8.92
CA GLY A 30 -34.31 6.60 -8.63
C GLY A 30 -34.21 7.48 -7.38
N VAL A 31 -33.00 7.84 -6.96
CA VAL A 31 -32.74 8.62 -5.74
C VAL A 31 -32.90 10.12 -6.04
N SER A 32 -33.35 10.93 -5.07
CA SER A 32 -33.36 12.39 -5.25
C SER A 32 -31.93 12.94 -5.35
N VAL A 33 -31.74 14.09 -6.02
CA VAL A 33 -30.42 14.72 -6.18
C VAL A 33 -29.78 15.02 -4.81
N GLU A 34 -30.56 15.53 -3.86
CA GLU A 34 -30.10 15.80 -2.48
C GLU A 34 -29.59 14.53 -1.80
N ARG A 35 -30.34 13.43 -1.95
CA ARG A 35 -30.00 12.17 -1.30
C ARG A 35 -28.80 11.50 -1.98
N ALA A 36 -28.69 11.62 -3.30
CA ALA A 36 -27.54 11.14 -4.06
C ALA A 36 -26.25 11.87 -3.64
N VAL A 37 -26.30 13.21 -3.52
CA VAL A 37 -25.17 14.02 -3.02
C VAL A 37 -24.74 13.59 -1.61
N GLN A 38 -25.70 13.39 -0.69
CA GLN A 38 -25.39 12.89 0.66
C GLN A 38 -24.69 11.53 0.64
N ILE A 39 -25.16 10.60 -0.20
CA ILE A 39 -24.57 9.26 -0.34
C ILE A 39 -23.15 9.34 -0.88
N VAL A 40 -22.93 10.11 -1.95
CA VAL A 40 -21.60 10.26 -2.58
C VAL A 40 -20.61 10.91 -1.60
N ASN A 41 -21.01 11.99 -0.93
CA ASN A 41 -20.17 12.64 0.09
C ASN A 41 -19.82 11.70 1.24
N ALA A 42 -20.79 10.90 1.74
CA ALA A 42 -20.53 9.93 2.79
C ALA A 42 -19.58 8.80 2.35
N ARG A 43 -19.69 8.34 1.08
CA ARG A 43 -18.77 7.36 0.51
C ARG A 43 -17.35 7.91 0.42
N TRP A 44 -17.19 9.13 -0.06
CA TRP A 44 -15.89 9.79 -0.13
C TRP A 44 -15.26 10.02 1.24
N ALA A 45 -16.03 10.52 2.21
CA ALA A 45 -15.56 10.68 3.58
C ALA A 45 -15.08 9.35 4.19
N LYS A 46 -15.82 8.26 3.95
CA LYS A 46 -15.41 6.92 4.38
C LYS A 46 -14.14 6.44 3.66
N ALA A 47 -14.03 6.67 2.36
CA ALA A 47 -12.85 6.28 1.59
C ALA A 47 -11.60 7.05 2.06
N GLU A 48 -11.73 8.35 2.33
CA GLU A 48 -10.67 9.19 2.87
C GLU A 48 -10.24 8.73 4.27
N ALA A 49 -11.19 8.46 5.16
CA ALA A 49 -10.90 7.92 6.49
C ALA A 49 -10.17 6.57 6.42
N ASN A 50 -10.59 5.68 5.52
CA ASN A 50 -9.91 4.41 5.30
C ASN A 50 -8.49 4.59 4.74
N ALA A 51 -8.31 5.52 3.80
CA ALA A 51 -6.99 5.83 3.24
C ALA A 51 -6.05 6.41 4.31
N GLN A 52 -6.55 7.30 5.16
CA GLN A 52 -5.79 7.84 6.29
C GLN A 52 -5.42 6.76 7.31
N ALA A 53 -6.36 5.87 7.65
CA ALA A 53 -6.08 4.74 8.54
C ALA A 53 -5.03 3.79 7.95
N ALA A 54 -5.11 3.49 6.65
CA ALA A 54 -4.12 2.68 5.96
C ALA A 54 -2.74 3.36 5.93
N ALA A 55 -2.68 4.67 5.69
CA ALA A 55 -1.44 5.43 5.72
C ALA A 55 -0.82 5.46 7.14
N ALA A 56 -1.64 5.63 8.18
CA ALA A 56 -1.18 5.60 9.57
C ALA A 56 -0.66 4.21 9.96
N ALA A 57 -1.35 3.14 9.58
CA ALA A 57 -0.89 1.77 9.80
C ALA A 57 0.44 1.50 9.08
N HIS A 58 0.56 1.96 7.83
CA HIS A 58 1.78 1.86 7.05
C HIS A 58 2.94 2.63 7.72
N ALA A 59 2.70 3.83 8.24
CA ALA A 59 3.72 4.61 8.95
C ALA A 59 4.15 3.93 10.25
N ALA A 60 3.21 3.35 11.00
CA ALA A 60 3.52 2.61 12.23
C ALA A 60 4.35 1.36 11.97
N GLU A 61 4.06 0.63 10.89
CA GLU A 61 4.84 -0.53 10.45
C GLU A 61 6.28 -0.13 10.08
N LEU A 62 6.44 0.95 9.31
CA LEU A 62 7.78 1.47 8.98
C LEU A 62 8.57 1.87 10.23
N ALA A 63 7.93 2.55 11.19
CA ALA A 63 8.59 2.91 12.44
C ALA A 63 9.02 1.68 13.26
N ALA A 64 8.23 0.60 13.21
CA ALA A 64 8.59 -0.65 13.87
C ALA A 64 9.79 -1.35 13.20
N ILE A 65 9.88 -1.30 11.87
CA ILE A 65 11.03 -1.80 11.11
C ILE A 65 12.28 -0.97 11.43
N GLU A 66 12.14 0.36 11.43
CA GLU A 66 13.23 1.28 11.73
C GLU A 66 13.78 1.07 13.15
N ALA A 67 12.90 0.79 14.12
CA ALA A 67 13.28 0.44 15.49
C ALA A 67 14.11 -0.84 15.62
N VAL A 68 14.08 -1.75 14.64
CA VAL A 68 14.87 -2.99 14.62
C VAL A 68 15.91 -3.02 13.49
N ALA A 69 16.16 -1.88 12.84
CA ALA A 69 16.94 -1.80 11.61
C ALA A 69 18.38 -2.29 11.73
N ASP A 70 18.99 -2.21 12.91
CA ASP A 70 20.38 -2.62 13.18
C ASP A 70 20.50 -3.97 13.92
N GLN A 71 19.37 -4.62 14.22
CA GLN A 71 19.40 -5.91 14.92
C GLN A 71 19.79 -7.03 13.96
N PRO A 72 20.53 -8.05 14.42
CA PRO A 72 20.80 -9.24 13.60
C PRO A 72 19.48 -9.98 13.31
N ILE A 73 19.38 -10.59 12.13
CA ILE A 73 18.16 -11.32 11.76
C ILE A 73 17.95 -12.56 12.62
N THR A 74 16.70 -12.93 12.85
CA THR A 74 16.36 -14.22 13.48
C THR A 74 16.46 -15.39 12.50
N GLU A 75 16.66 -16.61 13.01
CA GLU A 75 16.65 -17.83 12.19
C GLU A 75 15.31 -18.03 11.45
N GLU A 76 14.20 -17.65 12.08
CA GLU A 76 12.88 -17.72 11.47
C GLU A 76 12.74 -16.75 10.30
N THR A 77 13.17 -15.50 10.47
CA THR A 77 13.18 -14.47 9.42
C THR A 77 14.11 -14.91 8.27
N ALA A 78 15.28 -15.46 8.57
CA ALA A 78 16.21 -16.01 7.58
C ALA A 78 15.55 -17.12 6.74
N ALA A 79 14.87 -18.08 7.38
CA ALA A 79 14.20 -19.18 6.70
C ALA A 79 13.07 -18.69 5.78
N LYS A 80 12.30 -17.69 6.23
CA LYS A 80 11.26 -17.04 5.41
C LYS A 80 11.86 -16.38 4.18
N LEU A 81 12.96 -15.64 4.34
CA LEU A 81 13.67 -14.98 3.24
C LEU A 81 14.22 -15.98 2.22
N ALA A 82 14.81 -17.09 2.67
CA ALA A 82 15.32 -18.13 1.78
C ALA A 82 14.21 -18.70 0.88
N LYS A 83 13.02 -18.96 1.45
CA LYS A 83 11.84 -19.43 0.73
C LYS A 83 11.32 -18.39 -0.26
N VAL A 84 11.32 -17.14 0.13
CA VAL A 84 10.98 -15.99 -0.70
C VAL A 84 11.92 -15.88 -1.90
N ALA A 85 13.22 -15.91 -1.65
CA ALA A 85 14.24 -15.74 -2.66
C ALA A 85 14.19 -16.88 -3.68
N ALA A 86 13.91 -18.11 -3.22
CA ALA A 86 13.72 -19.28 -4.10
C ALA A 86 12.48 -19.14 -5.00
N ARG A 87 11.38 -18.53 -4.52
CA ARG A 87 10.09 -18.49 -5.24
C ARG A 87 9.89 -17.23 -6.08
N LYS A 88 10.43 -16.09 -5.65
CA LYS A 88 9.98 -14.78 -6.12
C LYS A 88 11.03 -14.02 -6.93
N LEU A 89 12.34 -14.31 -6.76
CA LEU A 89 13.42 -13.65 -7.52
C LEU A 89 13.41 -13.94 -9.02
N GLY A 90 12.73 -15.01 -9.46
CA GLY A 90 12.54 -15.31 -10.88
C GLY A 90 11.60 -14.34 -11.60
N ASN A 91 10.77 -13.58 -10.87
CA ASN A 91 9.87 -12.59 -11.44
C ASN A 91 10.52 -11.19 -11.42
N LYS A 92 10.60 -10.55 -12.58
CA LYS A 92 11.21 -9.21 -12.74
C LYS A 92 10.56 -8.13 -11.86
N LYS A 93 9.24 -8.17 -11.67
CA LYS A 93 8.52 -7.18 -10.83
C LYS A 93 8.91 -7.33 -9.36
N ASN A 94 8.88 -8.56 -8.84
CA ASN A 94 9.26 -8.85 -7.46
C ASN A 94 10.74 -8.56 -7.23
N ARG A 95 11.59 -8.88 -8.21
CA ARG A 95 13.02 -8.59 -8.14
C ARG A 95 13.29 -7.09 -7.99
N ALA A 96 12.67 -6.26 -8.83
CA ALA A 96 12.85 -4.81 -8.77
C ALA A 96 12.36 -4.25 -7.42
N ALA A 97 11.24 -4.76 -6.92
CA ALA A 97 10.72 -4.32 -5.64
C ALA A 97 11.59 -4.78 -4.45
N ILE A 98 12.21 -5.96 -4.53
CA ILE A 98 13.16 -6.45 -3.51
C ILE A 98 14.45 -5.63 -3.57
N GLU A 99 14.92 -5.26 -4.76
CA GLU A 99 16.10 -4.42 -4.96
C GLU A 99 15.97 -3.07 -4.23
N HIS A 100 14.75 -2.50 -4.19
CA HIS A 100 14.48 -1.26 -3.45
C HIS A 100 14.68 -1.35 -1.93
N ALA A 101 14.64 -2.54 -1.34
CA ALA A 101 14.90 -2.74 0.09
C ALA A 101 16.41 -2.72 0.41
N PHE A 102 17.29 -2.80 -0.60
CA PHE A 102 18.73 -2.76 -0.39
C PHE A 102 19.27 -1.33 -0.62
N THR A 103 20.00 -0.82 0.35
CA THR A 103 20.76 0.44 0.22
C THR A 103 22.09 0.23 -0.53
N ASP A 104 22.68 -0.96 -0.44
CA ASP A 104 23.91 -1.34 -1.16
C ASP A 104 23.62 -2.29 -2.35
N PRO A 105 23.93 -1.88 -3.60
CA PRO A 105 23.81 -2.75 -4.77
C PRO A 105 24.61 -4.06 -4.68
N LYS A 106 25.74 -4.10 -3.95
CA LYS A 106 26.52 -5.34 -3.79
C LYS A 106 25.82 -6.34 -2.89
N ALA A 107 25.18 -5.88 -1.82
CA ALA A 107 24.39 -6.73 -0.93
C ALA A 107 23.22 -7.39 -1.70
N PHE A 108 22.55 -6.63 -2.56
CA PHE A 108 21.52 -7.17 -3.45
C PHE A 108 22.09 -8.24 -4.42
N GLN A 109 23.23 -7.97 -5.05
CA GLN A 109 23.87 -8.96 -5.94
C GLN A 109 24.21 -10.27 -5.23
N GLN A 110 24.67 -10.20 -3.98
CA GLN A 110 24.93 -11.38 -3.16
C GLN A 110 23.63 -12.12 -2.80
N PHE A 111 22.57 -11.39 -2.44
CA PHE A 111 21.27 -11.97 -2.14
C PHE A 111 20.66 -12.72 -3.33
N VAL A 112 20.77 -12.17 -4.54
CA VAL A 112 20.21 -12.83 -5.74
C VAL A 112 21.05 -14.02 -6.21
N ASN A 113 22.34 -14.09 -5.88
CA ASN A 113 23.24 -15.18 -6.26
C ASN A 113 23.01 -16.43 -5.38
N PRO A 114 22.50 -17.55 -5.93
CA PRO A 114 22.21 -18.76 -5.15
C PRO A 114 23.41 -19.35 -4.39
N GLN A 115 24.65 -19.13 -4.86
CA GLN A 115 25.85 -19.70 -4.23
C GLN A 115 26.24 -19.02 -2.92
N VAL A 116 25.87 -17.75 -2.74
CA VAL A 116 26.24 -16.94 -1.57
C VAL A 116 25.02 -16.36 -0.85
N ARG A 117 23.81 -16.67 -1.31
CA ARG A 117 22.55 -16.17 -0.79
C ARG A 117 22.36 -16.43 0.69
N ASP A 118 22.59 -17.66 1.16
CA ASP A 118 22.35 -18.01 2.56
C ASP A 118 23.27 -17.23 3.49
N ARG A 119 24.52 -17.01 3.07
CA ARG A 119 25.47 -16.15 3.78
C ARG A 119 25.05 -14.69 3.75
N ALA A 120 24.53 -14.22 2.61
CA ALA A 120 24.03 -12.84 2.47
C ALA A 120 22.81 -12.60 3.37
N ILE A 121 21.90 -13.58 3.46
CA ILE A 121 20.76 -13.55 4.38
C ILE A 121 21.25 -13.49 5.82
N ALA A 122 22.15 -14.38 6.23
CA ALA A 122 22.66 -14.42 7.61
C ALA A 122 23.42 -13.14 8.04
N ALA A 123 23.98 -12.38 7.10
CA ALA A 123 24.73 -11.15 7.38
C ALA A 123 23.86 -9.88 7.34
N MET A 124 22.57 -10.00 7.00
CA MET A 124 21.63 -8.89 6.91
C MET A 124 21.05 -8.51 8.28
N SER A 125 20.52 -7.29 8.38
CA SER A 125 19.77 -6.84 9.56
C SER A 125 18.28 -7.15 9.49
N GLU A 126 17.63 -7.24 10.66
CA GLU A 126 16.20 -7.57 10.78
C GLU A 126 15.33 -6.53 10.06
N GLY A 127 15.69 -5.24 10.08
CA GLY A 127 14.94 -4.23 9.32
C GLY A 127 14.93 -4.50 7.82
N THR A 128 16.09 -4.67 7.19
CA THR A 128 16.18 -4.98 5.75
C THR A 128 15.45 -6.28 5.42
N ALA A 129 15.56 -7.28 6.30
CA ALA A 129 14.86 -8.55 6.12
C ALA A 129 13.34 -8.39 6.11
N LEU A 130 12.79 -7.60 7.04
CA LEU A 130 11.35 -7.33 7.12
C LEU A 130 10.86 -6.50 5.92
N GLU A 131 11.64 -5.52 5.45
CA GLU A 131 11.33 -4.77 4.23
C GLU A 131 11.21 -5.68 3.01
N ILE A 132 12.15 -6.62 2.82
CA ILE A 132 12.11 -7.58 1.72
C ILE A 132 10.86 -8.47 1.82
N LEU A 133 10.52 -8.97 3.01
CA LEU A 133 9.37 -9.85 3.20
C LEU A 133 8.03 -9.15 2.92
N ARG A 134 7.97 -7.83 3.04
CA ARG A 134 6.78 -7.00 2.76
C ARG A 134 6.48 -6.82 1.28
N VAL A 135 7.49 -6.94 0.44
CA VAL A 135 7.43 -6.64 -1.00
C VAL A 135 6.60 -7.66 -1.81
N ILE A 136 6.18 -8.80 -1.24
CA ILE A 136 5.93 -10.05 -2.00
C ILE A 136 4.72 -10.87 -1.57
#